data_AF-A0A497KMQ9-F1
#
_entry.id   AF-A0A497KMQ9-F1
#
_cell.length_a   1.000
_cell.length_b   1.000
_cell.length_c   1.000
_cell.angle_alpha   90.00
_cell.angle_beta   90.00
_cell.angle_gamma   90.00
#
_symmetry.space_group_name_H-M   'P 1'
#
loop_
_entity.id
_entity.type
_entity.pdbx_description
1 polymer ?
#
loop_
_entity_poly.entity_id
_entity_poly.type
_entity_poly.pdbx_seq_one_letter_code
_entity_poly.pdbx_strand_id
1 'polypeptide(L)' 'MSKLFAVVRLRGQVNVNRKIKDTLAMLRLHKRYHCVIVPDTPSYR' A
#
# COMPACT_ATOMS: atom_id res chain seq x y z
N MET A 1 -13.74 12.30 14.10
CA MET A 1 -12.28 12.35 13.88
C MET A 1 -11.95 11.31 12.80
N SER A 2 -11.54 11.75 11.62
CA SER A 2 -11.17 10.84 10.52
C SER A 2 -9.89 10.11 10.88
N LYS A 3 -9.95 8.78 11.04
CA LYS A 3 -8.77 7.94 11.24
C LYS A 3 -7.96 7.88 9.95
N LEU A 4 -6.64 7.77 10.09
CA LEU A 4 -5.68 7.70 8.99
C LEU A 4 -4.83 6.45 9.16
N PHE A 5 -4.46 5.81 8.07
CA PHE A 5 -3.49 4.72 8.04
C PHE A 5 -2.18 5.19 7.42
N ALA A 6 -1.08 4.77 8.04
CA ALA A 6 0.26 4.86 7.45
C ALA A 6 0.62 3.49 6.89
N VAL A 7 0.65 3.39 5.56
CA VAL A 7 0.98 2.13 4.86
C VAL A 7 2.44 2.18 4.43
N VAL A 8 3.24 1.24 4.94
CA VAL A 8 4.68 1.16 4.64
C VAL A 8 5.01 -0.14 3.91
N ARG A 9 5.64 -0.03 2.74
CA ARG A 9 6.10 -1.23 1.99
C ARG A 9 7.42 -1.73 2.55
N LEU A 10 7.41 -2.87 3.24
CA LEU A 10 8.63 -3.45 3.82
C LEU A 10 9.36 -4.44 2.89
N ARG A 11 8.63 -5.11 1.99
CA ARG A 11 9.15 -6.22 1.17
C ARG A 11 9.22 -5.89 -0.33
N GLY A 12 10.10 -6.61 -1.03
CA GLY A 12 10.19 -6.58 -2.50
C GLY A 12 8.99 -7.25 -3.19
N GLN A 13 8.97 -7.23 -4.53
CA GLN A 13 7.90 -7.80 -5.36
C GLN A 13 8.28 -9.13 -6.06
N VAL A 14 9.41 -9.74 -5.67
CA VAL A 14 9.86 -11.04 -6.21
C VAL A 14 8.85 -12.12 -5.80
N ASN A 15 8.40 -12.93 -6.76
CA ASN A 15 7.39 -13.98 -6.58
C ASN A 15 6.03 -13.51 -6.02
N VAL A 16 5.72 -12.21 -6.10
CA VAL A 16 4.43 -11.67 -5.67
C VAL A 16 3.39 -11.82 -6.80
N ASN A 17 2.16 -12.23 -6.44
CA ASN A 17 1.04 -12.35 -7.37
C ASN A 17 0.74 -11.01 -8.06
N ARG A 18 0.35 -11.05 -9.35
CA ARG A 18 -0.01 -9.88 -10.15
C ARG A 18 -1.03 -8.98 -9.45
N LYS A 19 -2.09 -9.53 -8.85
CA LYS A 19 -3.12 -8.74 -8.14
C LYS A 19 -2.52 -7.87 -7.01
N ILE A 20 -1.54 -8.41 -6.28
CA ILE A 20 -0.86 -7.68 -5.20
C ILE A 20 0.06 -6.61 -5.79
N LYS A 21 0.77 -6.90 -6.90
CA LYS A 21 1.61 -5.91 -7.58
C LYS A 21 0.79 -4.71 -8.06
N ASP A 22 -0.37 -4.98 -8.65
CA ASP A 22 -1.28 -3.95 -9.15
C ASP A 22 -1.83 -3.11 -7.98
N THR A 23 -2.19 -3.75 -6.86
CA THR A 23 -2.63 -3.05 -5.65
C THR A 23 -1.54 -2.14 -5.07
N LEU A 24 -0.30 -2.62 -4.99
CA LEU A 24 0.83 -1.79 -4.55
C LEU A 24 1.07 -0.59 -5.47
N ALA A 25 0.85 -0.74 -6.78
CA ALA A 25 0.97 0.35 -7.75
C ALA A 25 -0.18 1.37 -7.57
N MET A 26 -1.42 0.92 -7.38
CA MET A 26 -2.58 1.79 -7.09
C MET A 26 -2.39 2.62 -5.82
N LEU A 27 -1.81 2.01 -4.78
CA LEU A 27 -1.45 2.67 -3.52
C LEU A 27 -0.17 3.53 -3.61
N ARG A 28 0.44 3.67 -4.80
CA ARG A 28 1.68 4.43 -5.04
C ARG A 28 2.89 3.92 -4.25
N LEU A 29 2.92 2.63 -3.88
CA LEU A 29 4.02 1.97 -3.16
C LEU A 29 5.07 1.37 -4.11
N HIS A 30 5.70 2.23 -4.92
CA HIS A 30 6.63 1.79 -5.97
C HIS A 30 7.98 1.29 -5.44
N LYS A 31 8.46 1.83 -4.31
CA LYS A 31 9.79 1.53 -3.74
C LYS A 31 9.68 0.82 -2.40
N ARG A 32 10.73 0.07 -2.04
CA ARG A 32 10.87 -0.51 -0.68
C ARG A 32 11.07 0.63 0.32
N TYR A 33 10.49 0.49 1.50
CA TYR A 33 10.46 1.46 2.60
C TYR A 33 9.77 2.79 2.25
N HIS A 34 8.92 2.80 1.22
CA HIS A 34 8.05 3.94 0.91
C HIS A 34 6.80 3.92 1.81
N CYS A 35 6.44 5.09 2.35
CA CYS A 35 5.27 5.28 3.20
C CYS A 35 4.23 6.14 2.47
N VAL A 36 2.96 5.74 2.54
CA VAL A 36 1.82 6.50 2.00
C VAL A 36 0.76 6.61 3.09
N ILE A 37 0.19 7.81 3.26
CA ILE A 37 -0.89 8.08 4.21
C ILE A 37 -2.22 8.02 3.45
N VAL A 38 -3.16 7.22 3.95
CA VAL A 38 -4.50 7.06 3.37
C VAL A 38 -5.58 7.22 4.44
N PRO A 39 -6.79 7.67 4.08
CA PRO A 39 -7.91 7.71 5.01
C PRO A 39 -8.41 6.31 5.37
N ASP A 40 -8.87 6.13 6.61
CA ASP A 40 -9.56 4.92 7.06
C ASP A 40 -10.99 4.90 6.49
N THR A 41 -11.10 4.43 5.25
CA THR A 41 -12.38 4.16 4.58
C THR A 41 -12.53 2.66 4.33
N PRO A 42 -13.76 2.14 4.16
CA PRO A 42 -13.99 0.71 3.91
C PRO A 42 -13.24 0.16 2.69
N SER A 43 -12.86 1.00 1.73
CA SER A 43 -12.11 0.59 0.53
C SER A 43 -10.61 0.42 0.77
N TYR A 44 -10.05 1.02 1.82
CA TYR A 44 -8.62 0.93 2.19
C TYR A 44 -8.34 -0.08 3.30
N ARG A 45 -9.38 -0.73 3.83
CA ARG A 45 -9.31 -1.75 4.88
C ARG A 45 -9.28 -3.14 4.27
#